data_AF-A0A3D4M3Y5-F1
#
_entry.id   AF-A0A3D4M3Y5-F1
#
_cell.length_a   1.000
_cell.length_b   1.000
_cell.length_c   1.000
_cell.angle_alpha   90.00
_cell.angle_beta   90.00
_cell.angle_gamma   90.00
#
_symmetry.space_group_name_H-M   'P 1'
#
loop_
_entity.id
_entity.type
_entity.pdbx_description
1 polymer ?
#
loop_
_entity_poly.entity_id
_entity_poly.type
_entity_poly.pdbx_seq_one_letter_code
_entity_poly.pdbx_strand_id
1 'polypeptide(L)'
;MKPCLLFLIALISGSGAFAQKTPDMLEKVISSVVTVAVYKTDDTKQALGFRGVADQAYEKILDLSNTKTTGSGFVIERNGKKYVITNAHVVENASNESDALYVFSVNRTKYQMKIVGGDSFL
;
A
#
# COMPACT_ATOMS: atom_id res chain seq x y z
N MET A 1 59.63 5.17 -4.30
CA MET A 1 58.40 5.96 -4.05
C MET A 1 57.43 5.93 -5.24
N LYS A 2 57.16 4.76 -5.85
CA LYS A 2 56.34 4.64 -7.07
C LYS A 2 55.18 3.61 -7.03
N PRO A 3 55.03 2.69 -6.04
CA PRO A 3 53.89 1.77 -6.05
C PRO A 3 52.61 2.34 -5.43
N CYS A 4 52.69 3.43 -4.66
CA CYS A 4 51.53 4.01 -3.96
C CYS A 4 50.60 4.81 -4.91
N LEU A 5 51.13 5.37 -6.00
CA LEU A 5 50.35 6.19 -6.93
C LEU A 5 49.41 5.35 -7.83
N LEU A 6 49.78 4.11 -8.13
CA LEU A 6 48.98 3.19 -8.97
C LEU A 6 47.73 2.66 -8.25
N PHE A 7 47.79 2.54 -6.92
CA PHE A 7 46.64 2.09 -6.12
C PHE A 7 45.54 3.14 -6.03
N LEU A 8 45.90 4.44 -6.12
CA LEU A 8 44.96 5.54 -6.02
C LEU A 8 44.14 5.75 -7.32
N ILE A 9 44.70 5.38 -8.48
CA ILE A 9 44.03 5.49 -9.79
C ILE A 9 42.97 4.39 -9.96
N ALA A 10 43.20 3.19 -9.39
CA ALA A 10 42.25 2.08 -9.47
C ALA A 10 40.94 2.31 -8.67
N LEU A 11 40.97 3.17 -7.65
CA LEU A 11 39.80 3.50 -6.82
C LEU A 11 38.86 4.53 -7.49
N ILE A 12 39.33 5.28 -8.48
CA ILE A 12 38.55 6.34 -9.15
C ILE A 12 37.75 5.78 -10.34
N SER A 13 38.14 4.63 -10.88
CA SER A 13 37.52 4.02 -12.07
C SER A 13 36.24 3.21 -11.77
N GLY A 14 35.80 3.14 -10.52
CA GLY A 14 34.74 2.22 -10.07
C GLY A 14 33.34 2.83 -9.90
N SER A 15 33.11 4.09 -10.26
CA SER A 15 31.81 4.76 -10.03
C SER A 15 30.87 4.68 -11.23
N GLY A 16 30.78 3.51 -11.86
CA GLY A 16 29.64 3.19 -12.72
C GLY A 16 28.44 2.87 -11.86
N ALA A 17 27.86 3.87 -11.20
CA ALA A 17 26.61 3.70 -10.49
C ALA A 17 25.55 3.28 -11.52
N PHE A 18 25.11 2.02 -11.44
CA PHE A 18 23.89 1.58 -12.09
C PHE A 18 22.72 2.33 -11.45
N ALA A 19 22.47 3.54 -11.93
CA ALA A 19 21.23 4.27 -11.65
C ALA A 19 20.11 3.47 -12.32
N GLN A 20 19.55 2.53 -11.57
CA GLN A 20 18.36 1.80 -11.96
C GLN A 20 17.26 2.85 -12.11
N LYS A 21 16.89 3.17 -13.36
CA LYS A 21 15.78 4.09 -13.66
C LYS A 21 14.50 3.45 -13.17
N THR A 22 14.13 3.69 -11.91
CA THR A 22 12.75 3.53 -11.49
C THR A 22 11.93 4.38 -12.47
N PRO A 23 10.91 3.83 -13.14
CA PRO A 23 10.09 4.61 -14.06
C PRO A 23 9.56 5.87 -13.35
N ASP A 24 9.73 7.05 -13.93
CA ASP A 24 9.26 8.34 -13.37
C ASP A 24 7.79 8.29 -12.91
N MET A 25 6.98 7.45 -13.56
CA MET A 25 5.60 7.18 -13.16
C MET A 25 5.52 6.60 -11.74
N LEU A 26 6.32 5.58 -11.40
CA LEU A 26 6.28 4.91 -10.10
C LEU A 26 6.61 5.89 -8.96
N GLU A 27 7.63 6.73 -9.14
CA GLU A 27 8.01 7.74 -8.14
C GLU A 27 6.89 8.76 -7.91
N LYS A 28 6.16 9.12 -8.97
CA LYS A 28 5.03 10.07 -8.89
C LYS A 28 3.81 9.46 -8.21
N VAL A 29 3.53 8.17 -8.40
CA VAL A 29 2.29 7.54 -7.91
C VAL A 29 2.42 6.89 -6.54
N ILE A 30 3.62 6.45 -6.14
CA ILE A 30 3.79 5.62 -4.93
C ILE A 30 3.30 6.31 -3.65
N SER A 31 3.40 7.64 -3.59
CA SER A 31 2.92 8.44 -2.44
C SER A 31 1.40 8.45 -2.29
N SER A 32 0.67 8.18 -3.37
CA SER A 32 -0.80 8.11 -3.38
C SER A 32 -1.34 6.71 -3.05
N VAL A 33 -0.47 5.69 -3.11
CA VAL A 33 -0.84 4.29 -2.82
C VAL A 33 -0.79 4.07 -1.31
N VAL A 34 -1.77 3.33 -0.82
CA VAL A 34 -1.96 3.05 0.60
C VAL A 34 -2.25 1.58 0.85
N THR A 35 -1.90 1.09 2.03
CA THR A 35 -2.30 -0.25 2.49
C THR A 35 -3.62 -0.15 3.23
N VAL A 36 -4.59 -0.98 2.85
CA VAL A 36 -5.90 -1.08 3.48
C VAL A 36 -5.91 -2.33 4.36
N ALA A 37 -6.41 -2.23 5.58
CA ALA A 37 -6.44 -3.33 6.54
C ALA A 37 -7.74 -3.35 7.34
N VAL A 38 -8.39 -4.51 7.37
CA VAL A 38 -9.60 -4.79 8.13
C VAL A 38 -9.23 -5.60 9.37
N TYR A 39 -9.62 -5.13 10.55
CA TYR A 39 -9.31 -5.75 11.84
C TYR A 39 -10.54 -6.40 12.49
N LYS A 40 -11.74 -5.85 12.24
CA LYS A 40 -13.00 -6.41 12.73
C LYS A 40 -13.91 -6.71 11.54
N THR A 41 -14.57 -7.85 11.60
CA THR A 41 -15.51 -8.30 10.58
C THR A 41 -16.85 -8.64 11.21
N ASP A 42 -17.95 -8.33 10.54
CA ASP A 42 -19.29 -8.75 11.00
C ASP A 42 -19.57 -10.18 10.51
N ASP A 43 -20.11 -11.05 11.39
CA ASP A 43 -20.41 -12.47 11.09
C ASP A 43 -21.54 -12.64 10.06
N THR A 44 -22.32 -11.57 9.82
CA THR A 44 -23.36 -11.51 8.81
C THR A 44 -22.78 -10.95 7.52
N LYS A 45 -22.44 -11.85 6.59
CA LYS A 45 -22.06 -11.49 5.21
C LYS A 45 -23.13 -10.59 4.59
N GLN A 46 -22.82 -9.30 4.40
CA GLN A 46 -23.62 -8.45 3.52
C GLN A 46 -23.29 -8.83 2.06
N ALA A 47 -24.32 -9.12 1.27
CA ALA A 47 -24.16 -9.64 -0.08
C ALA A 47 -23.57 -8.58 -1.03
N LEU A 48 -22.31 -8.80 -1.41
CA LEU A 48 -21.57 -8.09 -2.46
C LEU A 48 -21.18 -9.02 -3.64
N GLY A 49 -21.89 -10.16 -3.72
CA GLY A 49 -22.11 -10.99 -4.91
C GLY A 49 -20.94 -11.60 -5.68
N PHE A 50 -20.53 -12.79 -5.24
CA PHE A 50 -19.81 -13.83 -6.00
C PHE A 50 -18.30 -13.66 -6.32
N ARG A 51 -17.52 -13.61 -5.24
CA ARG A 51 -16.27 -14.36 -4.93
C ARG A 51 -15.19 -14.61 -6.01
N GLY A 52 -13.98 -14.09 -5.74
CA GLY A 52 -12.68 -14.56 -6.27
C GLY A 52 -11.52 -14.15 -5.34
N VAL A 53 -10.44 -14.94 -5.30
CA VAL A 53 -9.29 -14.82 -4.36
C VAL A 53 -8.25 -13.80 -4.87
N ALA A 54 -7.69 -12.95 -3.99
CA ALA A 54 -6.71 -11.92 -4.33
C ALA A 54 -5.33 -12.18 -3.69
N ASP A 55 -4.27 -12.05 -4.50
CA ASP A 55 -2.86 -12.22 -4.13
C ASP A 55 -2.29 -11.02 -3.36
N GLN A 56 -1.40 -11.30 -2.40
CA GLN A 56 -0.76 -10.33 -1.51
C GLN A 56 0.41 -9.60 -2.17
N ALA A 57 0.49 -8.28 -1.98
CA ALA A 57 1.60 -7.45 -2.46
C ALA A 57 2.30 -6.71 -1.30
N TYR A 58 3.60 -7.01 -1.15
CA TYR A 58 4.67 -6.27 -0.46
C TYR A 58 4.55 -6.03 1.05
N GLU A 59 4.96 -7.04 1.83
CA GLU A 59 5.37 -6.85 3.22
C GLU A 59 6.77 -6.23 3.31
N LYS A 60 6.84 -4.95 3.67
CA LYS A 60 7.95 -4.42 4.47
C LYS A 60 7.40 -3.98 5.82
N ILE A 61 7.35 -4.95 6.74
CA ILE A 61 7.11 -4.87 8.20
C ILE A 61 6.12 -3.75 8.58
N LEU A 62 4.87 -3.95 8.17
CA LEU A 62 3.70 -3.37 8.80
C LEU A 62 3.06 -4.52 9.59
N ASP A 63 2.86 -4.36 10.89
CA ASP A 63 2.25 -5.41 11.71
C ASP A 63 0.75 -5.52 11.40
N LEU A 64 0.45 -6.43 10.49
CA LEU A 64 -0.90 -6.78 10.04
C LEU A 64 -1.34 -8.14 10.60
N SER A 65 -0.63 -8.68 11.59
CA SER A 65 -0.86 -10.03 12.15
C SER A 65 -2.30 -10.28 12.62
N ASN A 66 -2.98 -9.23 13.08
CA ASN A 66 -4.35 -9.28 13.58
C ASN A 66 -5.41 -8.87 12.54
N THR A 67 -5.02 -8.69 11.28
CA THR A 67 -5.94 -8.29 10.22
C THR A 67 -6.66 -9.49 9.62
N LYS A 68 -7.95 -9.32 9.34
CA LYS A 68 -8.80 -10.32 8.69
C LYS A 68 -8.70 -10.26 7.17
N THR A 69 -8.45 -9.08 6.63
CA THR A 69 -8.29 -8.84 5.19
C THR A 69 -7.35 -7.67 4.99
N THR A 70 -6.50 -7.77 3.97
CA THR A 70 -5.57 -6.72 3.56
C THR A 70 -5.67 -6.48 2.06
N GLY A 71 -5.35 -5.27 1.64
CA GLY A 71 -5.33 -4.90 0.23
C GLY A 71 -4.60 -3.60 0.00
N SER A 72 -4.57 -3.16 -1.25
CA SER A 72 -4.06 -1.84 -1.63
C SER A 72 -5.21 -0.92 -1.99
N GLY A 73 -4.97 0.38 -1.87
CA GLY A 73 -5.85 1.41 -2.40
C GLY A 73 -5.05 2.60 -2.86
N PHE A 74 -5.74 3.60 -3.40
CA PHE A 74 -5.12 4.88 -3.77
C PHE A 74 -5.98 6.04 -3.30
N VAL A 75 -5.32 7.14 -2.96
CA VAL A 75 -5.97 8.37 -2.52
C VAL A 75 -6.46 9.17 -3.72
N ILE A 76 -7.70 9.62 -3.66
CA ILE A 76 -8.26 10.63 -4.56
C ILE A 76 -8.70 11.86 -3.76
N GLU A 77 -8.82 13.00 -4.42
CA GLU A 77 -9.42 14.19 -3.84
C GLU A 77 -10.65 14.60 -4.63
N ARG A 78 -11.74 14.88 -3.91
CA ARG A 78 -12.98 15.40 -4.49
C ARG A 78 -13.52 16.49 -3.58
N ASN A 79 -13.72 17.69 -4.13
CA ASN A 79 -14.21 18.86 -3.40
C ASN A 79 -13.36 19.20 -2.15
N GLY A 80 -12.02 19.12 -2.26
CA GLY A 80 -11.11 19.39 -1.14
C GLY A 80 -11.08 18.31 -0.04
N LYS A 81 -11.81 17.21 -0.22
CA LYS A 81 -11.84 16.08 0.71
C LYS A 81 -11.14 14.88 0.09
N LYS A 82 -10.26 14.24 0.87
CA LYS A 82 -9.54 13.03 0.48
C LYS A 82 -10.41 11.79 0.71
N TYR A 83 -10.34 10.87 -0.24
CA TYR A 83 -10.98 9.55 -0.19
C TYR A 83 -9.95 8.49 -0.58
N VAL A 84 -10.18 7.26 -0.14
CA VAL A 84 -9.40 6.10 -0.58
C VAL A 84 -10.30 5.22 -1.41
N ILE A 85 -9.84 4.86 -2.60
CA ILE A 85 -10.48 3.87 -3.46
C ILE A 85 -9.72 2.56 -3.31
N THR A 86 -10.46 1.48 -3.09
CA THR A 86 -9.96 0.11 -3.02
C THR A 86 -11.02 -0.82 -3.59
N ASN A 87 -10.68 -2.09 -3.75
CA ASN A 87 -11.63 -3.09 -4.20
C ASN A 87 -12.64 -3.41 -3.10
N ALA A 88 -13.89 -3.69 -3.49
CA ALA A 88 -14.95 -4.08 -2.57
C ALA A 88 -14.54 -5.27 -1.69
N HIS A 89 -13.96 -6.32 -2.27
CA HIS A 89 -13.54 -7.53 -1.54
C HIS A 89 -12.54 -7.28 -0.40
N VAL A 90 -11.84 -6.14 -0.41
CA VAL A 90 -10.91 -5.76 0.66
C VAL A 90 -11.65 -5.30 1.90
N VAL A 91 -12.80 -4.63 1.73
CA VAL A 91 -13.52 -3.91 2.80
C VAL A 91 -14.94 -4.42 3.03
N GLU A 92 -15.44 -5.34 2.21
CA GLU A 92 -16.83 -5.81 2.23
C GLU A 92 -17.27 -6.45 3.55
N ASN A 93 -16.34 -7.12 4.22
CA ASN A 93 -16.60 -7.77 5.49
C ASN A 93 -16.24 -6.89 6.67
N ALA A 94 -15.76 -5.65 6.45
CA ALA A 94 -15.35 -4.77 7.54
C ALA A 94 -16.56 -4.37 8.39
N SER A 95 -16.43 -4.51 9.70
CA SER A 95 -17.46 -4.08 10.63
C SER A 95 -17.70 -2.56 10.56
N ASN A 96 -18.92 -2.14 10.89
CA ASN A 96 -19.25 -0.72 11.07
C ASN A 96 -18.77 -0.15 12.42
N GLU A 97 -18.22 -0.98 13.30
CA GLU A 97 -17.66 -0.57 14.57
C GLU A 97 -16.44 0.36 14.44
N SER A 98 -16.13 1.08 15.52
CA SER A 98 -14.83 1.74 15.64
C SER A 98 -13.71 0.70 15.53
N ASP A 99 -12.57 1.16 14.99
CA ASP A 99 -11.35 0.36 14.86
C ASP A 99 -11.46 -0.87 13.95
N ALA A 100 -12.50 -0.94 13.12
CA ALA A 100 -12.71 -2.03 12.18
C ALA A 100 -11.85 -1.91 10.91
N LEU A 101 -11.64 -0.70 10.41
CA LEU A 101 -10.97 -0.44 9.13
C LEU A 101 -9.94 0.69 9.26
N TYR A 102 -8.72 0.40 8.81
CA TYR A 102 -7.65 1.38 8.76
C TYR A 102 -6.95 1.39 7.41
N VAL A 103 -6.35 2.54 7.13
CA VAL A 103 -5.46 2.75 6.00
C VAL A 103 -4.11 3.22 6.51
N PHE A 104 -3.04 2.72 5.89
CA PHE A 104 -1.67 3.11 6.18
C PHE A 104 -1.06 3.79 4.96
N SER A 105 -0.53 5.00 5.15
CA SER A 105 0.26 5.67 4.11
C SER A 105 1.59 4.92 3.85
N VAL A 106 2.28 5.28 2.77
CA VAL A 106 3.64 4.79 2.49
C VAL A 106 4.62 5.01 3.66
N ASN A 107 4.38 6.04 4.48
CA ASN A 107 5.15 6.34 5.69
C ASN A 107 4.60 5.67 6.96
N ARG A 108 3.69 4.70 6.81
CA ARG A 108 3.05 3.93 7.89
C ARG A 108 2.19 4.77 8.84
N THR A 109 1.78 5.97 8.43
CA THR A 109 0.81 6.75 9.20
C THR A 109 -0.55 6.07 9.11
N LYS A 110 -1.14 5.77 10.28
CA LYS A 110 -2.42 5.05 10.41
C LYS A 110 -3.59 6.03 10.41
N TYR A 111 -4.60 5.77 9.60
CA TYR A 111 -5.83 6.54 9.49
C TYR A 111 -7.03 5.62 9.68
N GLN A 112 -7.95 5.98 10.57
CA GLN A 112 -9.23 5.29 10.70
C GLN A 112 -10.15 5.70 9.55
N MET A 113 -10.79 4.72 8.94
CA MET A 113 -11.62 4.93 7.76
C MET A 113 -13.06 4.53 8.02
N LYS A 114 -13.96 5.12 7.23
CA LYS A 114 -15.37 4.74 7.15
C LYS A 114 -15.72 4.49 5.67
N ILE A 115 -16.44 3.42 5.40
CA ILE A 115 -16.97 3.14 4.07
C ILE A 115 -18.08 4.16 3.76
N VAL A 116 -17.95 4.85 2.63
CA VAL A 116 -18.91 5.89 2.19
C VAL A 116 -19.74 5.47 0.99
N GLY A 117 -19.37 4.36 0.35
CA GLY A 117 -20.01 3.80 -0.85
C GLY A 117 -19.16 2.67 -1.40
N GLY A 118 -19.77 1.81 -2.21
CA GLY A 118 -19.13 0.68 -2.85
C GLY A 118 -19.95 0.23 -4.03
N ASP A 119 -19.26 -0.38 -4.98
CA ASP A 119 -19.88 -1.13 -6.08
C ASP A 119 -19.30 -2.54 -6.01
N SER A 120 -20.19 -3.51 -6.00
CA SER A 120 -19.84 -4.91 -5.93
C SER A 120 -20.77 -5.69 -6.83
N PHE A 121 -20.26 -6.78 -7.40
CA PHE A 121 -21.07 -7.68 -8.20
C PHE A 121 -22.21 -8.28 -7.35
N LEU A 122 -23.28 -8.79 -7.96
CA LEU A 122 -24.45 -9.38 -7.26
C LEU A 122 -24.37 -10.91 -7.23
#